data_AF-A0A6P4HPH5-F1
#
_entry.id   AF-A0A6P4HPH5-F1
#
_cell.length_a   1.000
_cell.length_b   1.000
_cell.length_c   1.000
_cell.angle_alpha   90.00
_cell.angle_beta   90.00
_cell.angle_gamma   90.00
#
_symmetry.space_group_name_H-M   'P 1'
#
loop_
_entity.id
_entity.type
_entity.pdbx_description
1 polymer ?
#
loop_
_entity_poly.entity_id
_entity_poly.type
_entity_poly.pdbx_seq_one_letter_code
_entity_poly.pdbx_strand_id
1 'polypeptide(L)'
;MQLSISQAFIGILFISSLCCAYSDADLEDDKLRIRELIRTSQNADAKISNTQELLEIYRRIAPRYSARDREGIERLIREHTDQTLIDGVPIQGGRKSKYVKKALSSAVTDLATGFFNELGASLWNLIARTLKIEK
;
A
#
# COMPACT_ATOMS: atom_id res chain seq x y z
N MET A 1 -43.13 10.09 -19.16
CA MET A 1 -42.55 9.45 -17.97
C MET A 1 -42.03 10.57 -17.08
N GLN A 2 -42.84 11.03 -16.12
CA GLN A 2 -42.44 12.11 -15.20
C GLN A 2 -41.65 11.46 -14.06
N LEU A 3 -40.34 11.68 -14.00
CA LEU A 3 -39.58 11.33 -12.81
C LEU A 3 -40.06 12.23 -11.67
N SER A 4 -40.62 11.62 -10.64
CA SER A 4 -40.92 12.31 -9.39
C SER A 4 -39.62 12.86 -8.79
N ILE A 5 -39.65 14.11 -8.31
CA ILE A 5 -38.53 14.77 -7.64
C ILE A 5 -37.93 13.87 -6.53
N SER A 6 -38.75 13.09 -5.84
CA SER A 6 -38.31 12.13 -4.82
C SER A 6 -37.41 11.00 -5.35
N GLN A 7 -37.59 10.55 -6.60
CA GLN A 7 -36.73 9.53 -7.22
C GLN A 7 -35.38 10.09 -7.67
N ALA A 8 -35.32 11.37 -8.04
CA ALA A 8 -34.06 12.04 -8.37
C ALA A 8 -33.14 12.18 -7.15
N PHE A 9 -33.70 12.47 -5.97
CA PHE A 9 -32.91 12.59 -4.73
C PHE A 9 -32.29 11.26 -4.26
N ILE A 10 -33.00 10.14 -4.39
CA ILE A 10 -32.48 8.81 -4.03
C ILE A 10 -31.30 8.43 -4.95
N GLY A 11 -31.38 8.76 -6.25
CA GLY A 11 -30.28 8.55 -7.19
C GLY A 11 -29.04 9.39 -6.84
N ILE A 12 -29.21 10.66 -6.45
CA ILE A 12 -28.10 11.55 -6.07
C ILE A 12 -27.43 11.10 -4.77
N LEU A 13 -28.20 10.63 -3.78
CA LEU A 13 -27.66 10.09 -2.52
C LEU A 13 -26.86 8.80 -2.74
N PHE A 14 -27.30 7.93 -3.65
CA PHE A 14 -26.56 6.71 -4.01
C PHE A 14 -25.24 7.02 -4.74
N ILE A 15 -25.23 8.02 -5.62
CA ILE A 15 -24.00 8.44 -6.33
C ILE A 15 -23.01 9.11 -5.36
N SER A 16 -23.49 9.90 -4.41
CA SER A 16 -22.62 10.56 -3.42
C SER A 16 -22.01 9.59 -2.41
N SER A 17 -22.69 8.51 -2.02
CA SER A 17 -22.10 7.43 -1.21
C SER A 17 -21.04 6.61 -1.95
N LEU A 18 -21.08 6.57 -3.29
CA LEU A 18 -20.05 5.94 -4.13
C LEU A 18 -18.83 6.84 -4.35
N CYS A 19 -18.93 8.13 -3.99
CA CYS A 19 -17.85 9.11 -3.99
C CYS A 19 -17.29 9.36 -2.58
N CYS A 20 -17.27 8.34 -1.71
CA CYS A 20 -16.42 8.37 -0.53
C CYS A 20 -14.96 8.37 -1.00
N ALA A 21 -14.45 9.55 -1.31
CA ALA A 21 -13.04 9.81 -1.46
C ALA A 21 -12.37 9.35 -0.16
N TYR A 22 -11.30 8.57 -0.30
CA TYR A 22 -10.47 8.15 0.82
C TYR A 22 -10.18 9.39 1.68
N SER A 23 -10.54 9.35 2.95
CA SER A 23 -10.60 10.52 3.85
C SER A 23 -9.31 10.70 4.65
N ASP A 24 -9.14 11.85 5.31
CA ASP A 24 -7.96 12.10 6.15
C ASP A 24 -7.96 11.23 7.41
N ALA A 25 -9.14 10.80 7.87
CA ALA A 25 -9.27 9.80 8.91
C ALA A 25 -8.74 8.44 8.44
N ASP A 26 -9.12 8.00 7.23
CA ASP A 26 -8.58 6.77 6.63
C ASP A 26 -7.06 6.85 6.45
N LEU A 27 -6.56 8.04 6.10
CA LEU A 27 -5.13 8.31 5.92
C LEU A 27 -4.35 8.23 7.23
N GLU A 28 -4.90 8.77 8.33
CA GLU A 28 -4.29 8.64 9.66
C GLU A 28 -4.33 7.19 10.15
N ASP A 29 -5.42 6.45 9.89
CA ASP A 29 -5.53 5.03 10.23
C ASP A 29 -4.47 4.20 9.48
N ASP A 30 -4.29 4.41 8.18
CA ASP A 30 -3.26 3.71 7.41
C ASP A 30 -1.83 4.08 7.87
N LYS A 31 -1.62 5.32 8.31
CA LYS A 31 -0.36 5.73 8.95
C LYS A 31 -0.13 5.01 10.28
N LEU A 32 -1.16 4.91 11.14
CA LEU A 32 -1.08 4.11 12.38
C LEU A 32 -0.74 2.65 12.05
N ARG A 33 -1.35 2.11 10.99
CA ARG A 33 -1.11 0.75 10.54
C ARG A 33 0.31 0.53 10.03
N ILE A 34 0.87 1.45 9.24
CA ILE A 34 2.28 1.42 8.83
C ILE A 34 3.20 1.40 10.06
N ARG A 35 2.93 2.26 11.06
CA ARG A 35 3.72 2.28 12.31
C ARG A 35 3.66 0.93 13.01
N GLU A 36 2.48 0.33 13.10
CA GLU A 36 2.31 -0.97 13.72
C GLU A 36 3.07 -2.06 12.97
N LEU A 37 2.98 -2.10 11.64
CA LEU A 37 3.71 -3.07 10.82
C LEU A 37 5.22 -2.96 11.02
N ILE A 38 5.77 -1.74 11.03
CA ILE A 38 7.20 -1.53 11.28
C ILE A 38 7.57 -2.01 12.69
N ARG A 39 6.74 -1.73 13.70
CA ARG A 39 7.00 -2.11 15.09
C ARG A 39 6.94 -3.62 15.32
N THR A 40 6.01 -4.32 14.67
CA THR A 40 5.78 -5.76 14.87
C THR A 40 6.67 -6.64 13.98
N SER A 41 7.20 -6.11 12.87
CA SER A 41 8.04 -6.85 11.92
C SER A 41 9.52 -6.85 12.32
N GLN A 42 9.86 -7.50 13.44
CA GLN A 42 11.24 -7.49 13.96
C GLN A 42 12.18 -8.48 13.26
N ASN A 43 11.66 -9.58 12.70
CA ASN A 43 12.46 -10.59 12.00
C ASN A 43 12.21 -10.54 10.48
N ALA A 44 13.11 -11.19 9.72
CA ALA A 44 13.06 -11.18 8.26
C ALA A 44 11.74 -11.75 7.71
N ASP A 45 11.29 -12.87 8.26
CA ASP A 45 10.04 -13.52 7.85
C ASP A 45 8.82 -12.60 8.00
N ALA A 46 8.71 -11.88 9.13
CA ALA A 46 7.61 -10.95 9.35
C ALA A 46 7.68 -9.76 8.40
N LYS A 47 8.87 -9.23 8.11
CA LYS A 47 9.04 -8.13 7.13
C LYS A 47 8.62 -8.57 5.72
N ILE A 48 9.06 -9.76 5.31
CA ILE A 48 8.69 -10.34 4.01
C ILE A 48 7.18 -10.57 3.94
N SER A 49 6.57 -11.16 4.98
CA SER A 49 5.12 -11.42 4.97
C SER A 49 4.29 -10.13 4.98
N ASN A 50 4.76 -9.10 5.67
CA ASN A 50 4.03 -7.84 5.85
C ASN A 50 4.28 -6.83 4.72
N THR A 51 5.21 -7.12 3.80
CA THR A 51 5.44 -6.30 2.59
C THR A 51 4.17 -6.19 1.74
N GLN A 52 3.39 -7.27 1.65
CA GLN A 52 2.13 -7.27 0.91
C GLN A 52 1.14 -6.25 1.48
N GLU A 53 1.11 -6.09 2.81
CA GLU A 53 0.22 -5.15 3.46
C GLU A 53 0.64 -3.69 3.20
N LEU A 54 1.95 -3.41 3.18
CA LEU A 54 2.46 -2.08 2.78
C LEU A 54 2.08 -1.74 1.31
N LEU A 55 2.14 -2.71 0.41
CA LEU A 55 1.72 -2.52 -0.98
C LEU A 55 0.20 -2.28 -1.10
N GLU A 56 -0.60 -2.93 -0.25
CA GLU A 56 -2.05 -2.68 -0.19
C GLU A 56 -2.36 -1.29 0.33
N ILE A 57 -1.66 -0.83 1.36
CA ILE A 57 -1.76 0.55 1.85
C ILE A 57 -1.39 1.53 0.72
N TYR A 58 -0.28 1.29 0.02
CA TYR A 58 0.10 2.12 -1.14
C TYR A 58 -1.02 2.19 -2.18
N ARG A 59 -1.62 1.07 -2.56
CA ARG A 59 -2.71 1.02 -3.55
C ARG A 59 -3.94 1.82 -3.11
N ARG A 60 -4.26 1.82 -1.81
CA ARG A 60 -5.37 2.61 -1.26
C ARG A 60 -5.10 4.10 -1.32
N ILE A 61 -3.88 4.53 -0.96
CA ILE A 61 -3.54 5.95 -0.85
C ILE A 61 -3.15 6.57 -2.19
N ALA A 62 -2.57 5.79 -3.12
CA ALA A 62 -2.01 6.27 -4.38
C ALA A 62 -2.95 7.21 -5.19
N PRO A 63 -4.27 6.95 -5.30
CA PRO A 63 -5.18 7.86 -6.00
C PRO A 63 -5.23 9.29 -5.45
N ARG A 64 -4.85 9.52 -4.17
CA ARG A 64 -4.81 10.87 -3.57
C ARG A 64 -3.56 11.67 -3.95
N TYR A 65 -2.55 11.02 -4.51
CA TYR A 65 -1.24 11.61 -4.74
C TYR A 65 -0.98 11.89 -6.21
N SER A 66 -0.30 13.01 -6.47
CA SER A 66 0.15 13.34 -7.82
C SER A 66 1.12 12.29 -8.33
N ALA A 67 1.25 12.16 -9.66
CA ALA A 67 2.21 11.24 -10.25
C ALA A 67 3.66 11.53 -9.79
N ARG A 68 4.00 12.81 -9.55
CA ARG A 68 5.29 13.23 -9.02
C ARG A 68 5.54 12.71 -7.61
N ASP A 69 4.54 12.79 -6.74
CA ASP A 69 4.67 12.32 -5.35
C ASP A 69 4.74 10.79 -5.27
N ARG A 70 4.12 10.10 -6.23
CA ARG A 70 4.15 8.64 -6.36
C ARG A 70 5.41 8.10 -7.01
N GLU A 71 6.07 8.86 -7.87
CA GLU A 71 7.19 8.40 -8.71
C GLU A 71 8.28 7.68 -7.91
N GLY A 72 8.67 8.23 -6.75
CA GLY A 72 9.71 7.63 -5.91
C GLY A 72 9.32 6.24 -5.38
N ILE A 73 8.06 6.07 -4.97
CA ILE A 73 7.56 4.80 -4.46
C ILE A 73 7.34 3.82 -5.62
N GLU A 74 6.81 4.28 -6.75
CA GLU A 74 6.63 3.42 -7.94
C GLU A 74 7.97 2.93 -8.49
N ARG A 75 9.00 3.77 -8.46
CA ARG A 75 10.36 3.36 -8.81
C ARG A 75 10.88 2.29 -7.84
N LEU A 76 10.75 2.52 -6.54
CA LEU A 76 11.15 1.54 -5.52
C LEU A 76 10.45 0.18 -5.72
N ILE A 77 9.14 0.20 -6.02
CA ILE A 77 8.36 -1.00 -6.32
C ILE A 77 8.89 -1.68 -7.58
N ARG A 78 9.14 -0.95 -8.67
CA ARG A 78 9.67 -1.50 -9.93
C ARG A 78 11.06 -2.12 -9.73
N GLU A 79 11.98 -1.41 -9.10
CA GLU A 79 13.35 -1.88 -8.87
C GLU A 79 13.37 -3.21 -8.09
N HIS A 80 12.54 -3.33 -7.04
CA HIS A 80 12.43 -4.57 -6.28
C HIS A 80 11.65 -5.67 -7.00
N THR A 81 10.65 -5.31 -7.80
CA THR A 81 9.91 -6.23 -8.66
C THR A 81 10.84 -6.87 -9.69
N ASP A 82 11.69 -6.05 -10.32
CA ASP A 82 12.66 -6.50 -11.33
C ASP A 82 13.81 -7.32 -10.74
N GLN A 83 14.28 -6.96 -9.53
CA GLN A 83 15.30 -7.74 -8.82
C GLN A 83 14.79 -9.07 -8.27
N THR A 84 13.51 -9.16 -7.89
CA THR A 84 12.89 -10.40 -7.38
C THR A 84 12.66 -11.43 -8.50
N LEU A 85 12.63 -11.01 -9.77
CA LEU A 85 12.57 -11.90 -10.93
C LEU A 85 13.85 -12.72 -11.15
N ILE A 86 14.97 -12.37 -10.51
CA ILE A 86 16.26 -13.05 -10.70
C ILE A 86 16.34 -14.37 -9.91
N ASP A 87 15.50 -14.60 -8.88
CA ASP A 87 15.54 -15.83 -8.05
C ASP A 87 14.15 -16.44 -7.70
N GLY A 88 13.11 -16.13 -8.48
CA GLY A 88 11.93 -16.99 -8.58
C GLY A 88 10.77 -16.76 -7.61
N VAL A 89 10.51 -15.52 -7.15
CA VAL A 89 9.25 -15.19 -6.45
C VAL A 89 8.35 -14.33 -7.34
N PRO A 90 7.18 -14.82 -7.81
CA PRO A 90 6.33 -14.08 -8.72
C PRO A 90 5.54 -12.95 -8.03
N ILE A 91 5.31 -11.89 -8.82
CA ILE A 91 4.94 -10.52 -8.44
C ILE A 91 3.45 -10.29 -8.17
N GLN A 92 2.57 -11.26 -8.43
CA GLN A 92 1.14 -10.98 -8.42
C GLN A 92 0.33 -12.03 -7.68
N GLY A 93 -0.22 -11.60 -6.54
CA GLY A 93 -1.53 -11.96 -6.01
C GLY A 93 -2.03 -13.35 -6.36
N GLY A 94 -1.67 -14.34 -5.55
CA GLY A 94 -2.23 -15.67 -5.75
C GLY A 94 -1.69 -16.68 -4.75
N ARG A 95 -2.46 -16.90 -3.68
CA ARG A 95 -2.27 -17.90 -2.61
C ARG A 95 -1.01 -17.69 -1.77
N LYS A 96 -1.20 -17.81 -0.46
CA LYS A 96 -0.15 -18.14 0.51
C LYS A 96 0.64 -19.32 -0.05
N SER A 97 1.74 -19.04 -0.75
CA SER A 97 2.49 -20.09 -1.41
C SER A 97 3.20 -20.84 -0.28
N LYS A 98 2.88 -22.12 -0.17
CA LYS A 98 3.43 -23.10 0.78
C LYS A 98 4.95 -23.34 0.57
N TYR A 99 5.69 -22.36 0.05
CA TYR A 99 7.06 -22.51 -0.43
C TYR A 99 8.12 -21.71 0.34
N VAL A 100 7.76 -20.99 1.41
CA VAL A 100 8.76 -20.34 2.30
C VAL A 100 9.38 -21.33 3.29
N LYS A 101 9.87 -22.46 2.78
CA LYS A 101 10.73 -23.39 3.55
C LYS A 101 11.94 -23.90 2.76
N LYS A 102 12.13 -23.45 1.52
CA LYS A 102 13.33 -23.78 0.75
C LYS A 102 14.16 -22.51 0.63
N ALA A 103 15.02 -22.33 1.64
CA ALA A 103 16.13 -21.39 1.69
C ALA A 103 16.10 -20.29 0.61
N LEU A 104 15.40 -19.18 0.87
CA LEU A 104 15.79 -17.94 0.21
C LEU A 104 17.29 -17.76 0.51
N SER A 105 18.10 -17.47 -0.52
CA SER A 105 19.49 -17.12 -0.26
C SER A 105 19.53 -15.90 0.67
N SER A 106 20.58 -15.76 1.49
CA SER A 106 20.73 -14.61 2.40
C SER A 106 20.54 -13.29 1.65
N ALA A 107 21.09 -13.20 0.43
CA ALA A 107 20.97 -12.03 -0.42
C ALA A 107 19.51 -11.66 -0.78
N VAL A 108 18.66 -12.65 -1.10
CA VAL A 108 17.25 -12.39 -1.41
C VAL A 108 16.46 -12.01 -0.16
N THR A 109 16.84 -12.57 1.00
CA THR A 109 16.24 -12.22 2.29
C THR A 109 16.60 -10.79 2.69
N ASP A 110 17.87 -10.42 2.54
CA ASP A 110 18.36 -9.07 2.82
C ASP A 110 17.72 -8.04 1.87
N LEU A 111 17.56 -8.38 0.60
CA LEU A 111 16.85 -7.54 -0.37
C LEU A 111 15.38 -7.34 0.01
N ALA A 112 14.64 -8.42 0.29
CA ALA A 112 13.22 -8.34 0.61
C ALA A 112 12.96 -7.62 1.95
N THR A 113 13.86 -7.78 2.93
CA THR A 113 13.78 -7.03 4.19
C THR A 113 14.17 -5.56 4.02
N GLY A 114 15.11 -5.25 3.14
CA GLY A 114 15.46 -3.90 2.72
C GLY A 114 14.25 -3.19 2.09
N PHE A 115 13.61 -3.85 1.13
CA PHE A 115 12.39 -3.37 0.49
C PHE A 115 11.31 -2.97 1.50
N PHE A 116 11.02 -3.84 2.47
CA PHE A 116 10.03 -3.57 3.50
C PHE A 116 10.33 -2.26 4.26
N ASN A 117 11.59 -2.07 4.66
CA ASN A 117 11.98 -0.89 5.43
C ASN A 117 11.89 0.38 4.57
N GLU A 118 12.35 0.33 3.33
CA GLU A 118 12.34 1.47 2.41
C GLU A 118 10.91 1.85 1.99
N LEU A 119 10.06 0.87 1.70
CA LEU A 119 8.67 1.08 1.36
C LEU A 119 7.90 1.65 2.55
N GLY A 120 8.07 1.06 3.74
CA GLY A 120 7.44 1.54 4.97
C GLY A 120 7.84 2.97 5.31
N ALA A 121 9.13 3.30 5.21
CA ALA A 121 9.63 4.66 5.45
C ALA A 121 9.12 5.66 4.41
N SER A 122 9.07 5.26 3.14
CA SER A 122 8.60 6.12 2.05
C SER A 122 7.12 6.44 2.19
N LEU A 123 6.29 5.44 2.48
CA LEU A 123 4.86 5.62 2.74
C LEU A 123 4.62 6.48 3.98
N TRP A 124 5.33 6.20 5.08
CA TRP A 124 5.26 7.01 6.29
C TRP A 124 5.54 8.48 6.02
N ASN A 125 6.63 8.76 5.30
CA ASN A 125 7.04 10.12 4.98
C ASN A 125 6.07 10.83 4.03
N LEU A 126 5.49 10.10 3.07
CA LEU A 126 4.50 10.64 2.15
C LEU A 126 3.25 11.07 2.91
N ILE A 127 2.69 10.18 3.73
CA ILE A 127 1.48 10.44 4.51
C ILE A 127 1.73 11.56 5.55
N ALA A 128 2.87 11.53 6.23
CA ALA A 128 3.22 12.55 7.22
C ALA A 128 3.38 13.95 6.61
N ARG A 129 3.79 14.07 5.34
CA ARG A 129 3.84 15.34 4.63
C ARG A 129 2.44 15.85 4.31
N THR A 130 1.55 14.99 3.81
CA THR A 130 0.16 15.37 3.47
C THR A 130 -0.59 15.91 4.67
N LEU A 131 -0.56 15.18 5.79
CA LEU A 131 -1.27 15.56 7.02
C LEU A 131 -0.69 16.80 7.70
N LYS A 132 0.53 17.22 7.35
CA LYS A 132 1.12 18.48 7.80
C LYS A 132 0.74 19.67 6.91
N ILE A 133 0.39 19.44 5.65
CA ILE A 133 -0.01 20.50 4.70
C ILE A 133 -1.46 20.93 4.96
N GLU A 134 -2.29 20.05 5.52
CA GLU A 134 -3.71 20.32 5.82
C GLU A 134 -3.95 20.93 7.22
N LYS A 135 -2.90 21.17 8.01
CA LYS A 135 -2.96 21.83 9.34
C LYS A 135 -2.36 23.22 9.28
#